data_AF-A0AA38HXK1-F1
#
_entry.id   AF-A0AA38HXK1-F1
#
_cell.length_a   1.000
_cell.length_b   1.000
_cell.length_c   1.000
_cell.angle_alpha   90.00
_cell.angle_beta   90.00
_cell.angle_gamma   90.00
#
_symmetry.space_group_name_H-M   'P 1'
#
loop_
_entity.id
_entity.type
_entity.pdbx_description
1 polymer ?
#
loop_
_entity_poly.entity_id
_entity_poly.type
_entity_poly.pdbx_seq_one_letter_code
_entity_poly.pdbx_strand_id
1 'polypeptide(L)'
;MRCYVCTSEASSNQYEYDACLYGDERYLRSVTCNEPSVCAAYHYQTLIPGSLNQLSTSRGCQALRYGATCEDIFNDLRKTGSVLPGQHICATCSEDLCNRAAIFPTGPVLGVMSIFLWVVR
;
A
#
# COMPACT_ATOMS: atom_id res chain seq x y z
N MET A 1 -15.18 -0.54 12.25
CA MET A 1 -14.19 0.40 11.65
C MET A 1 -14.58 0.84 10.23
N ARG A 2 -14.01 1.93 9.70
CA ARG A 2 -14.18 2.38 8.30
C ARG A 2 -12.85 2.42 7.55
N CYS A 3 -12.85 2.12 6.25
CA CYS A 3 -11.65 2.19 5.39
C CYS A 3 -11.96 2.87 4.06
N TYR A 4 -10.95 3.50 3.46
CA TYR A 4 -11.04 3.95 2.07
C TYR A 4 -11.01 2.75 1.12
N VAL A 5 -11.79 2.83 0.04
CA VAL A 5 -11.88 1.82 -1.01
C VAL A 5 -11.65 2.40 -2.39
N CYS A 6 -10.87 1.69 -3.18
CA CYS A 6 -10.68 1.94 -4.61
C CYS A 6 -10.03 0.71 -5.24
N THR A 7 -10.21 0.56 -6.55
CA THR A 7 -9.47 -0.40 -7.37
C THR A 7 -9.20 0.30 -8.69
N SER A 8 -7.96 0.36 -9.12
CA SER A 8 -7.59 0.99 -10.39
C SER A 8 -6.34 0.36 -10.99
N GLU A 9 -6.26 0.43 -12.31
CA GLU A 9 -5.14 -0.04 -13.13
C GLU A 9 -4.58 1.13 -13.95
N ALA A 10 -3.26 1.25 -14.03
CA ALA A 10 -2.60 2.37 -14.73
C ALA A 10 -2.92 2.39 -16.23
N SER A 11 -3.29 1.26 -16.82
CA SER A 11 -3.71 1.13 -18.22
C SER A 11 -5.11 1.71 -18.50
N SER A 12 -5.94 1.93 -17.48
CA SER A 12 -7.34 2.33 -17.63
C SER A 12 -7.52 3.84 -17.55
N ASN A 13 -7.21 4.44 -16.41
CA ASN A 13 -7.32 5.87 -16.16
C ASN A 13 -6.23 6.30 -15.17
N GLN A 14 -5.20 6.99 -15.65
CA GLN A 14 -4.07 7.43 -14.84
C GLN A 14 -4.51 8.29 -13.65
N TYR A 15 -5.53 9.13 -13.82
CA TYR A 15 -6.00 10.01 -12.75
C TYR A 15 -6.65 9.24 -11.60
N GLU A 16 -7.52 8.28 -11.91
CA GLU A 16 -8.13 7.40 -10.91
C GLU A 16 -7.09 6.49 -10.26
N TYR A 17 -6.14 6.02 -11.06
CA TYR A 17 -5.01 5.24 -10.57
C TYR A 17 -4.18 6.04 -9.58
N ASP A 18 -3.81 7.28 -9.89
CA ASP A 18 -3.03 8.14 -9.00
C ASP A 18 -3.80 8.48 -7.72
N ALA A 19 -5.08 8.81 -7.82
CA ALA A 19 -5.93 9.05 -6.66
C ALA A 19 -5.98 7.82 -5.73
N CYS A 20 -6.11 6.62 -6.31
CA CYS A 20 -6.09 5.37 -5.57
C CYS A 20 -4.70 5.04 -5.00
N LEU A 21 -3.64 5.23 -5.77
CA LEU A 21 -2.25 4.96 -5.37
C LEU A 21 -1.83 5.88 -4.22
N TYR A 22 -2.01 7.19 -4.36
CA TYR A 22 -1.59 8.17 -3.35
C TYR A 22 -2.56 8.31 -2.18
N GLY A 23 -3.77 7.76 -2.31
CA GLY A 23 -4.72 7.80 -1.22
C GLY A 23 -5.43 9.16 -1.09
N ASP A 24 -5.73 9.83 -2.20
CA ASP A 24 -6.37 11.16 -2.20
C ASP A 24 -7.83 11.06 -1.74
N GLU A 25 -8.08 11.35 -0.46
CA GLU A 25 -9.38 11.20 0.19
C GLU A 25 -10.51 11.98 -0.46
N ARG A 26 -10.20 13.00 -1.27
CA ARG A 26 -11.22 13.77 -2.03
C ARG A 26 -11.91 12.93 -3.10
N TYR A 27 -11.24 11.89 -3.59
CA TYR A 27 -11.72 11.02 -4.66
C TYR A 27 -11.98 9.59 -4.18
N LEU A 28 -11.60 9.28 -2.94
CA LEU A 28 -11.80 7.96 -2.37
C LEU A 28 -13.15 7.86 -1.67
N ARG A 29 -13.81 6.73 -1.92
CA ARG A 29 -14.99 6.34 -1.17
C ARG A 29 -14.56 5.67 0.13
N SER A 30 -15.36 5.80 1.18
CA SER A 30 -15.18 5.02 2.41
C SER A 30 -16.30 4.00 2.57
N VAL A 31 -15.98 2.89 3.23
CA VAL A 31 -16.95 1.86 3.60
C VAL A 31 -16.75 1.42 5.04
N THR A 32 -17.82 0.96 5.67
CA THR A 32 -17.77 0.31 6.97
C THR A 32 -17.36 -1.15 6.79
N CYS A 33 -16.34 -1.60 7.52
CA CYS A 33 -15.83 -2.96 7.43
C CYS A 33 -16.53 -3.90 8.43
N ASN A 34 -16.67 -5.16 8.05
CA ASN A 34 -17.16 -6.22 8.92
C ASN A 34 -16.03 -6.74 9.82
N GLU A 35 -16.20 -6.64 11.13
CA GLU A 35 -15.19 -7.02 12.11
C GLU A 35 -15.12 -8.55 12.31
N PRO A 36 -13.92 -9.12 12.60
CA PRO A 36 -12.63 -8.46 12.73
C PRO A 36 -11.96 -8.20 11.36
N SER A 37 -11.63 -6.93 11.12
CA SER A 37 -11.02 -6.45 9.88
C SER A 37 -9.94 -5.40 10.17
N VAL A 38 -9.09 -5.15 9.18
CA VAL A 38 -8.14 -4.02 9.13
C VAL A 38 -8.29 -3.29 7.79
N CYS A 39 -7.80 -2.07 7.70
CA CYS A 39 -7.66 -1.42 6.40
C CYS A 39 -6.39 -1.92 5.71
N ALA A 40 -6.47 -2.12 4.40
CA ALA A 40 -5.35 -2.50 3.56
C ALA A 40 -5.20 -1.54 2.38
N ALA A 41 -3.95 -1.37 1.95
CA ALA A 41 -3.58 -0.76 0.69
C ALA A 41 -2.61 -1.71 -0.02
N TYR A 42 -2.97 -2.14 -1.22
CA TYR A 42 -2.24 -3.10 -2.01
C TYR A 42 -1.85 -2.49 -3.35
N HIS A 43 -0.58 -2.66 -3.72
CA HIS A 43 -0.04 -2.26 -5.00
C HIS A 43 0.73 -3.45 -5.59
N TYR A 44 0.47 -3.76 -6.86
CA TYR A 44 1.20 -4.79 -7.54
C TYR A 44 1.55 -4.40 -8.98
N GLN A 45 2.73 -4.87 -9.40
CA GLN A 45 3.23 -4.78 -10.75
C GLN A 45 3.38 -6.20 -11.31
N THR A 46 2.60 -6.54 -12.33
CA THR A 46 2.74 -7.82 -13.03
C THR A 46 3.71 -7.65 -14.21
N LEU A 47 4.75 -8.48 -14.22
CA LEU A 47 5.70 -8.61 -15.32
C LEU A 47 5.25 -9.80 -16.19
N ILE A 48 4.57 -9.52 -17.31
CA ILE A 48 4.22 -10.54 -18.30
C ILE A 48 5.26 -10.48 -19.43
N PRO A 49 6.07 -11.54 -19.65
CA PRO A 49 7.04 -11.57 -20.74
C PRO A 49 6.35 -11.32 -22.09
N GLY A 50 6.79 -10.30 -22.82
CA GLY A 50 6.21 -9.92 -24.12
C GLY A 50 5.02 -8.97 -24.08
N SER A 51 4.62 -8.48 -22.90
CA SER A 51 3.59 -7.45 -22.73
C SER A 51 4.14 -6.23 -21.99
N LEU A 52 3.36 -5.14 -21.97
CA LEU A 52 3.62 -3.99 -21.11
C LEU A 52 3.39 -4.36 -19.64
N ASN A 53 4.21 -3.80 -18.74
CA ASN A 53 4.04 -3.97 -17.30
C ASN A 53 2.67 -3.46 -16.88
N GLN A 54 1.88 -4.31 -16.21
CA GLN A 54 0.57 -3.92 -15.69
C GLN A 54 0.73 -3.49 -14.23
N LEU A 55 0.40 -2.24 -13.95
CA LEU A 55 0.40 -1.67 -12.60
C LEU A 55 -1.04 -1.56 -12.11
N SER A 56 -1.30 -2.07 -10.92
CA SER A 56 -2.62 -2.03 -10.31
C SER A 56 -2.51 -1.70 -8.82
N THR A 57 -3.52 -1.02 -8.32
CA THR A 57 -3.60 -0.60 -6.93
C THR A 57 -5.02 -0.74 -6.42
N SER A 58 -5.15 -1.16 -5.17
CA SER A 58 -6.43 -1.33 -4.50
C SER A 58 -6.34 -0.98 -3.02
N ARG A 59 -7.46 -0.50 -2.47
CA ARG A 59 -7.62 -0.19 -1.05
C ARG A 59 -8.93 -0.79 -0.57
N GLY A 60 -8.97 -1.19 0.70
CA GLY A 60 -10.23 -1.57 1.32
C GLY A 60 -10.09 -2.33 2.62
N CYS A 61 -11.19 -2.97 3.01
CA CYS A 61 -11.25 -3.80 4.20
C CYS A 61 -10.61 -5.17 3.94
N GLN A 62 -9.65 -5.56 4.76
CA GLN A 62 -9.14 -6.92 4.81
C GLN A 62 -9.69 -7.63 6.05
N ALA A 63 -10.36 -8.76 5.85
CA ALA A 63 -10.81 -9.60 6.96
C ALA A 63 -9.63 -10.37 7.58
N LEU A 64 -9.56 -10.42 8.91
CA LEU A 64 -8.51 -11.13 9.66
C LEU A 64 -8.77 -12.64 9.79
N ARG A 65 -9.68 -13.22 8.99
CA ARG A 65 -10.20 -14.59 9.16
C ARG A 65 -9.15 -15.70 9.13
N TYR A 66 -7.98 -15.45 8.52
CA TYR A 66 -6.88 -16.41 8.43
C TYR A 66 -5.73 -16.10 9.39
N GLY A 67 -5.91 -15.16 10.32
CA GLY A 67 -4.92 -14.82 11.34
C GLY A 67 -3.70 -14.04 10.83
N ALA A 68 -3.66 -13.68 9.55
CA ALA A 68 -2.56 -12.93 8.93
C ALA A 68 -3.11 -11.80 8.05
N THR A 69 -2.44 -10.65 8.10
CA THR A 69 -2.66 -9.54 7.17
C THR A 69 -1.98 -9.83 5.82
N CYS A 70 -2.31 -9.07 4.78
CA CYS A 70 -1.62 -9.20 3.49
C CYS A 70 -0.13 -8.88 3.66
N GLU A 71 0.19 -7.92 4.52
CA GLU A 71 1.54 -7.53 4.87
C GLU A 71 2.31 -8.69 5.53
N ASP A 72 1.70 -9.40 6.47
CA ASP A 72 2.30 -10.60 7.07
C ASP A 72 2.61 -11.69 6.04
N ILE A 73 1.65 -11.96 5.13
CA ILE A 73 1.80 -12.94 4.05
C ILE A 73 2.97 -12.56 3.14
N PHE A 74 3.05 -11.31 2.69
CA PHE A 74 4.15 -10.87 1.82
C PHE A 74 5.50 -10.82 2.54
N ASN A 75 5.52 -10.47 3.84
CA ASN A 75 6.72 -10.51 4.66
C ASN A 75 7.23 -11.96 4.83
N ASP A 76 6.33 -12.93 5.02
CA ASP A 76 6.69 -14.35 5.09
C ASP A 76 7.22 -14.89 3.76
N LEU A 77 6.56 -14.57 2.64
CA LEU A 77 7.02 -14.94 1.30
C LEU A 77 8.41 -14.36 0.98
N ARG A 78 8.66 -13.10 1.38
CA ARG A 78 9.99 -12.47 1.27
C ARG A 78 11.04 -13.20 2.11
N LYS A 79 10.71 -13.61 3.33
CA LYS A 79 11.62 -14.35 4.23
C LYS A 79 11.94 -15.74 3.69
N THR A 80 10.97 -16.42 3.11
CA THR A 80 11.14 -17.78 2.57
C THR A 80 11.79 -17.81 1.18
N GLY A 81 12.08 -16.66 0.58
CA GLY A 81 12.63 -16.56 -0.77
C GLY A 81 11.64 -16.99 -1.86
N SER A 82 10.35 -17.08 -1.53
CA SER A 82 9.29 -17.40 -2.47
C SER A 82 9.05 -16.18 -3.37
N VAL A 83 9.59 -16.23 -4.59
CA VAL A 83 9.43 -15.17 -5.58
C VAL A 83 8.01 -15.22 -6.14
N LEU A 84 7.15 -14.32 -5.69
CA LEU A 84 5.91 -14.04 -6.40
C LEU A 84 6.26 -13.38 -7.75
N PRO A 85 5.62 -13.76 -8.85
CA PRO A 85 5.83 -13.11 -10.14
C PRO A 85 5.34 -11.67 -10.06
N GLY A 86 6.27 -10.71 -10.12
CA GLY A 86 5.97 -9.28 -10.04
C GLY A 86 6.53 -8.59 -8.80
N GLN A 87 6.22 -7.30 -8.65
CA GLN A 87 6.49 -6.55 -7.42
C GLN A 87 5.19 -6.36 -6.65
N HIS A 88 5.15 -6.84 -5.41
CA HIS A 88 3.98 -6.74 -4.54
C HIS A 88 4.31 -5.92 -3.31
N ILE A 89 3.44 -4.97 -2.98
CA ILE A 89 3.52 -4.15 -1.78
C ILE A 89 2.14 -4.12 -1.15
N CYS A 90 2.04 -4.51 0.13
CA CYS A 90 0.84 -4.35 0.91
C CYS A 90 1.18 -3.70 2.24
N ALA A 91 0.33 -2.78 2.67
CA ALA A 91 0.40 -2.14 3.97
C ALA A 91 -0.96 -2.23 4.65
N THR A 92 -0.96 -2.54 5.94
CA THR A 92 -2.19 -2.63 6.74
C THR A 92 -2.18 -1.70 7.95
N CYS A 93 -3.37 -1.30 8.39
CA CYS A 93 -3.54 -0.46 9.56
C CYS A 93 -4.92 -0.67 10.19
N SER A 94 -5.05 -0.41 11.50
CA SER A 94 -6.23 -0.79 12.29
C SER A 94 -7.11 0.38 12.74
N GLU A 95 -6.75 1.61 12.37
CA GLU A 95 -7.52 2.81 12.72
C GLU A 95 -8.57 3.17 11.66
N ASP A 96 -9.56 3.98 12.03
CA ASP A 96 -10.58 4.45 11.10
C ASP A 96 -9.96 5.32 9.99
N LEU A 97 -10.21 4.97 8.73
CA LEU A 97 -9.74 5.67 7.53
C LEU A 97 -8.21 5.81 7.46
N CYS A 98 -7.48 4.90 8.11
CA CYS A 98 -6.03 4.95 8.23
C CYS A 98 -5.29 4.61 6.93
N ASN A 99 -5.96 3.95 5.98
CA ASN A 99 -5.40 3.67 4.66
C ASN A 99 -5.53 4.88 3.72
N ARG A 100 -5.39 6.09 4.27
CA ARG A 100 -5.09 7.31 3.50
C ARG A 100 -3.59 7.39 3.31
N ALA A 101 -3.15 7.41 2.06
CA ALA A 101 -1.78 7.16 1.65
C ALA A 101 -1.26 5.79 2.12
N ALA A 102 -0.35 5.21 1.34
CA ALA A 102 0.57 4.24 1.92
C ALA A 102 1.88 4.98 2.05
N ILE A 103 2.57 4.76 3.16
CA ILE A 103 4.02 4.91 3.21
C ILE A 103 4.55 3.80 2.29
N PHE A 104 4.40 3.97 0.98
CA PHE A 104 5.24 3.23 0.04
C PHE A 104 6.63 3.80 0.33
N PRO A 105 7.57 3.01 0.86
CA PRO A 105 8.92 3.50 1.02
C PRO A 105 9.41 3.84 -0.39
N THR A 106 9.37 5.12 -0.75
CA THR A 106 10.42 5.69 -1.58
C THR A 106 11.69 5.27 -0.85
N GLY A 107 12.51 4.42 -1.47
CA GLY A 107 13.76 3.96 -0.88
C GLY A 107 14.55 5.13 -0.28
N PRO A 108 15.47 4.87 0.66
CA PRO A 108 16.10 5.92 1.45
C PRO A 108 16.95 6.82 0.54
N VAL A 109 16.40 7.93 0.09
CA VAL A 109 17.20 9.04 -0.42
C VAL A 109 17.63 9.81 0.82
N LEU A 110 18.73 9.33 1.43
CA LEU A 110 19.69 10.11 2.21
C LEU A 110 19.10 11.30 3.00
N GLY A 111 18.22 11.00 3.95
CA GLY A 111 17.97 11.90 5.08
C GLY A 111 19.15 11.80 6.05
N VAL A 112 20.30 12.39 5.68
CA VAL A 112 21.40 12.60 6.63
C VAL A 112 20.88 13.61 7.64
N MET A 113 20.39 13.08 8.77
CA MET A 113 19.96 13.83 9.92
C MET A 113 21.05 14.80 10.36
N SER A 114 20.59 16.02 10.63
CA SER A 114 21.28 17.14 11.25
C SER A 114 22.17 16.70 12.43
N ILE A 115 23.46 16.97 12.34
CA ILE A 115 24.29 17.21 13.54
C ILE A 115 24.18 18.70 13.82
N PHE A 116 23.49 19.03 14.91
CA PHE A 116 23.50 20.34 15.54
C PHE A 116 24.94 20.71 15.92
N LEU A 117 25.60 21.51 15.09
CA LEU A 117 26.77 22.29 15.47
C LEU A 117 26.29 23.69 15.85
N TRP A 118 25.86 23.86 17.09
CA TRP A 118 25.86 25.15 17.77
C TRP A 118 26.78 25.04 18.99
N VAL A 119 28.08 25.18 18.72
CA VAL A 119 29.05 25.59 19.73
C VAL A 119 28.97 27.12 19.76
N VAL A 120 28.35 27.66 20.81
CA VAL A 120 28.57 29.06 21.22
C VAL A 120 28.81 29.05 22.72
N ARG A 121 30.10 29.03 23.09
CA ARG A 121 30.60 29.75 24.25
C ARG A 121 32.06 30.11 24.03
#